data_AF-A0A7X7LV58-F1
#
_entry.id   AF-A0A7X7LV58-F1
#
_cell.length_a   1.000
_cell.length_b   1.000
_cell.length_c   1.000
_cell.angle_alpha   90.00
_cell.angle_beta   90.00
_cell.angle_gamma   90.00
#
_symmetry.space_group_name_H-M   'P 1'
#
loop_
_entity.id
_entity.type
_entity.pdbx_description
1 polymer ?
#
loop_
_entity_poly.entity_id
_entity_poly.type
_entity_poly.pdbx_seq_one_letter_code
_entity_poly.pdbx_strand_id
1 'polypeptide(L)'
;ERNFAHYREQGMNPEDLVLLDGSVLDNKPITAAVHHIREHRAFREVDRRLIFIDPHADPHTGDEADAGSPGWFETLRGALSDLPRQQPVHHELAEIAHYNRQIRRLKEAIAQTRPQVEALVEQATGGALGAPFTVDQLRHWRLTSTNLMATTPVVYNAWWRALVLEAIDYLVGLLGELCRYPRESPAARWLQQVVEAWAVRNEVLRAEYRIDDQVREDADMPRFAHVVIRFGIEYKRRRINFVLHELNDMYHRLVLDPACATPAVTLDAVKAEIHACLDALAAYDSAGFVDPASAAEARAVLRPGAGQPGEPPPAPAEAFAAAHDAALGRLIERIGAQSAIGEANAAMDAALASARVQLIEPACRRKLLTAYLGYFHWDVILRPALDALALGAGPLEEVLVDRISPADAFSLRAVGEGRAVLFGTAFGSFGGFLSRMARENDYLWGRLHAADRLVGIVADTAPADAGLDAAELGALRKRLFEAILAEEGARLKAVPDLLERVRRAVAAL
;
A
#
# COMPACT_ATOMS: atom_id res chain seq x y z
N GLU A 1 -17.26 -17.10 -30.99
CA GLU A 1 -16.76 -16.26 -32.11
C GLU A 1 -15.93 -15.05 -31.68
N ARG A 2 -16.33 -14.25 -30.67
CA ARG A 2 -15.55 -13.07 -30.21
C ARG A 2 -14.14 -13.36 -29.64
N ASN A 3 -13.92 -14.52 -29.02
CA ASN A 3 -12.68 -14.80 -28.28
C ASN A 3 -11.43 -15.01 -29.16
N PHE A 4 -11.59 -15.14 -30.49
CA PHE A 4 -10.49 -15.42 -31.42
C PHE A 4 -10.32 -14.36 -32.52
N ALA A 5 -10.95 -13.19 -32.37
CA ALA A 5 -10.91 -12.12 -33.36
C ALA A 5 -9.46 -11.67 -33.66
N HIS A 6 -8.65 -11.48 -32.61
CA HIS A 6 -7.25 -11.08 -32.70
C HIS A 6 -6.38 -12.05 -33.53
N TYR A 7 -6.58 -13.36 -33.37
CA TYR A 7 -5.82 -14.37 -34.12
C TYR A 7 -6.24 -14.45 -35.59
N ARG A 8 -7.53 -14.26 -35.88
CA ARG A 8 -8.04 -14.20 -37.26
C ARG A 8 -7.57 -12.94 -38.00
N GLU A 9 -7.48 -11.80 -37.31
CA GLU A 9 -6.90 -10.56 -37.84
C GLU A 9 -5.42 -10.73 -38.23
N GLN A 10 -4.72 -11.66 -37.59
CA GLN A 10 -3.34 -12.04 -37.91
C GLN A 10 -3.25 -13.17 -38.96
N GLY A 11 -4.37 -13.57 -39.56
CA GLY A 11 -4.41 -14.61 -40.60
C GLY A 11 -4.25 -16.04 -40.08
N MET A 12 -4.38 -16.26 -38.76
CA MET A 12 -4.28 -17.59 -38.15
C MET A 12 -5.64 -18.28 -38.07
N ASN A 13 -5.67 -19.60 -38.33
CA ASN A 13 -6.87 -20.42 -38.16
C ASN A 13 -6.99 -20.88 -36.69
N PRO A 14 -8.08 -20.56 -35.97
CA PRO A 14 -8.22 -20.94 -34.57
C PRO A 14 -8.23 -22.44 -34.28
N GLU A 15 -8.60 -23.27 -35.26
CA GLU A 15 -8.60 -24.74 -35.10
C GLU A 15 -7.19 -25.35 -35.12
N ASP A 16 -6.20 -24.60 -35.62
CA ASP A 16 -4.80 -25.02 -35.71
C ASP A 16 -3.94 -24.41 -34.59
N LEU A 17 -4.54 -23.63 -33.67
CA LEU A 17 -3.85 -23.00 -32.55
C LEU A 17 -3.63 -24.00 -31.41
N VAL A 18 -2.37 -24.21 -31.04
CA VAL A 18 -2.02 -24.84 -29.75
C VAL A 18 -2.11 -23.77 -28.67
N LEU A 19 -3.24 -23.72 -27.98
CA LEU A 19 -3.45 -22.82 -26.84
C LEU A 19 -2.90 -23.50 -25.58
N LEU A 20 -1.79 -22.97 -25.06
CA LEU A 20 -1.29 -23.34 -23.75
C LEU A 20 -2.01 -22.49 -22.70
N ASP A 21 -2.73 -23.16 -21.81
CA ASP A 21 -3.33 -22.52 -20.62
C ASP A 21 -2.21 -21.92 -19.75
N GLY A 22 -2.50 -20.80 -19.10
CA GLY A 22 -1.56 -19.74 -18.67
C GLY A 22 -0.49 -20.09 -17.63
N SER A 23 -0.13 -21.36 -17.41
CA SER A 23 0.88 -21.77 -16.42
C SER A 23 2.33 -21.73 -16.92
N VAL A 24 2.59 -21.30 -18.17
CA VAL A 24 3.92 -21.40 -18.79
C VAL A 24 4.75 -20.11 -18.62
N LEU A 25 4.14 -18.96 -18.31
CA LEU A 25 4.84 -17.67 -18.39
C LEU A 25 4.61 -16.69 -17.23
N ASP A 26 3.62 -16.89 -16.36
CA ASP A 26 3.48 -16.00 -15.19
C ASP A 26 4.38 -16.47 -14.04
N ASN A 27 5.65 -16.07 -14.15
CA ASN A 27 6.67 -16.39 -13.16
C ASN A 27 6.64 -15.44 -11.96
N LYS A 28 5.67 -14.52 -11.83
CA LYS A 28 5.56 -13.55 -10.72
C LYS A 28 4.12 -13.24 -10.28
N PRO A 29 3.30 -14.26 -9.97
CA PRO A 29 1.89 -14.04 -9.62
C PRO A 29 1.72 -13.30 -8.28
N ILE A 30 2.68 -13.42 -7.35
CA ILE A 30 2.58 -12.79 -6.03
C ILE A 30 2.83 -11.29 -6.12
N THR A 31 3.83 -10.86 -6.89
CA THR A 31 4.17 -9.43 -7.01
C THR A 31 2.98 -8.62 -7.53
N ALA A 32 2.28 -9.13 -8.55
CA ALA A 32 1.07 -8.50 -9.08
C ALA A 32 -0.04 -8.36 -8.03
N ALA A 33 -0.26 -9.41 -7.21
CA ALA A 33 -1.22 -9.37 -6.12
C ALA A 33 -0.82 -8.36 -5.03
N VAL A 34 0.46 -8.30 -4.66
CA VAL A 34 0.99 -7.36 -3.65
C VAL A 34 0.83 -5.91 -4.07
N HIS A 35 1.06 -5.57 -5.34
CA HIS A 35 0.82 -4.22 -5.84
C HIS A 35 -0.64 -3.81 -5.66
N HIS A 36 -1.59 -4.69 -5.98
CA HIS A 36 -3.00 -4.42 -5.77
C HIS A 36 -3.37 -4.29 -4.29
N ILE A 37 -2.80 -5.11 -3.40
CA ILE A 37 -3.05 -5.04 -1.95
C ILE A 37 -2.81 -3.61 -1.41
N ARG A 38 -1.80 -2.90 -1.96
CA ARG A 38 -1.44 -1.53 -1.57
C ARG A 38 -2.45 -0.46 -2.02
N GLU A 39 -3.11 -0.69 -3.15
CA GLU A 39 -4.04 0.27 -3.75
C GLU A 39 -5.48 0.12 -3.24
N HIS A 40 -5.81 -1.05 -2.66
CA HIS A 40 -7.16 -1.35 -2.20
C HIS A 40 -7.50 -0.59 -0.91
N ARG A 41 -8.63 0.12 -0.96
CA ARG A 41 -9.20 0.84 0.17
C ARG A 41 -9.85 -0.10 1.17
N ALA A 42 -9.84 0.32 2.42
CA ALA A 42 -10.54 -0.37 3.50
C ALA A 42 -11.41 0.63 4.26
N PHE A 43 -12.70 0.31 4.39
CA PHE A 43 -13.66 1.12 5.16
C PHE A 43 -13.28 1.22 6.65
N ARG A 44 -12.71 0.14 7.19
CA ARG A 44 -12.24 -0.02 8.57
C ARG A 44 -10.78 -0.48 8.57
N GLU A 45 -10.17 -0.60 9.73
CA GLU A 45 -8.88 -1.31 9.86
C GLU A 45 -9.05 -2.78 9.41
N VAL A 46 -8.09 -3.29 8.64
CA VAL A 46 -8.16 -4.63 8.04
C VAL A 46 -6.79 -5.30 8.00
N ASP A 47 -6.79 -6.60 8.26
CA ASP A 47 -5.66 -7.48 7.97
C ASP A 47 -5.60 -7.77 6.46
N ARG A 48 -4.51 -7.35 5.81
CA ARG A 48 -4.23 -7.70 4.42
C ARG A 48 -3.37 -8.94 4.35
N ARG A 49 -3.94 -10.04 3.85
CA ARG A 49 -3.29 -11.35 3.75
C ARG A 49 -3.11 -11.79 2.29
N LEU A 50 -1.89 -12.19 1.93
CA LEU A 50 -1.60 -12.96 0.73
C LEU A 50 -1.74 -14.44 1.08
N ILE A 51 -2.71 -15.10 0.48
CA ILE A 51 -2.92 -16.55 0.64
C ILE A 51 -2.48 -17.25 -0.64
N PHE A 52 -1.56 -18.20 -0.52
CA PHE A 52 -1.18 -19.06 -1.65
C PHE A 52 -1.43 -20.54 -1.33
N ILE A 53 -1.68 -21.31 -2.38
CA ILE A 53 -1.94 -22.75 -2.29
C ILE A 53 -0.66 -23.48 -2.68
N ASP A 54 -0.19 -24.34 -1.78
CA ASP A 54 0.97 -25.19 -2.01
C ASP A 54 0.56 -26.66 -2.02
N PRO A 55 0.43 -27.29 -3.21
CA PRO A 55 0.07 -28.69 -3.32
C PRO A 55 1.26 -29.63 -3.02
N HIS A 56 2.47 -29.09 -2.91
CA HIS A 56 3.73 -29.83 -2.79
C HIS A 56 4.34 -29.63 -1.40
N ALA A 57 3.81 -30.32 -0.40
CA ALA A 57 4.53 -30.41 0.87
C ALA A 57 5.11 -31.81 1.05
N ASP A 58 6.43 -31.90 0.99
CA ASP A 58 7.13 -32.97 1.68
C ASP A 58 6.92 -32.76 3.19
N PRO A 59 6.44 -33.76 3.94
CA PRO A 59 6.29 -33.63 5.37
C PRO A 59 7.67 -33.57 6.02
N HIS A 60 8.14 -32.39 6.42
CA HIS A 60 9.34 -32.31 7.23
C HIS A 60 9.10 -32.78 8.67
N THR A 61 10.12 -33.50 9.15
CA THR A 61 10.33 -34.09 10.48
C THR A 61 10.81 -33.04 11.50
N GLY A 62 10.06 -31.95 11.67
CA GLY A 62 10.33 -30.91 12.68
C GLY A 62 9.23 -30.87 13.74
N ASP A 63 9.64 -30.71 15.00
CA ASP A 63 8.88 -30.92 16.23
C ASP A 63 7.47 -30.35 16.30
N GLU A 64 6.66 -30.98 17.16
CA GLU A 64 5.32 -30.60 17.64
C GLU A 64 5.05 -29.09 17.55
N ALA A 65 4.55 -28.64 16.38
CA ALA A 65 3.80 -27.41 16.33
C ALA A 65 2.53 -27.68 17.14
N ASP A 66 2.45 -27.04 18.29
CA ASP A 66 1.30 -27.04 19.19
C ASP A 66 0.01 -26.87 18.37
N ALA A 67 -1.11 -27.46 18.82
CA ALA A 67 -2.39 -27.49 18.08
C ALA A 67 -3.02 -26.09 17.83
N GLY A 68 -2.28 -25.01 18.10
CA GLY A 68 -2.57 -23.65 17.67
C GLY A 68 -2.29 -23.44 16.18
N SER A 69 -2.99 -22.48 15.58
CA SER A 69 -2.70 -22.08 14.20
C SER A 69 -1.29 -21.47 14.15
N PRO A 70 -0.35 -21.98 13.32
CA PRO A 70 0.94 -21.34 13.16
C PRO A 70 0.72 -19.90 12.75
N GLY A 71 1.32 -18.96 13.49
CA GLY A 71 1.26 -17.54 13.13
C GLY A 71 1.85 -17.32 11.73
N TRP A 72 1.43 -16.26 11.06
CA TRP A 72 1.88 -15.93 9.70
C TRP A 72 3.41 -15.83 9.57
N PHE A 73 4.14 -15.48 10.65
CA PHE A 73 5.60 -15.52 10.68
C PHE A 73 6.18 -16.92 10.54
N GLU A 74 5.62 -17.89 11.26
CA GLU A 74 6.02 -19.28 11.16
C GLU A 74 5.63 -19.85 9.79
N THR A 75 4.51 -19.40 9.23
CA THR A 75 4.08 -19.79 7.88
C THR A 75 5.05 -19.27 6.82
N LEU A 76 5.46 -18.00 6.89
CA LEU A 76 6.43 -17.42 5.96
C LEU A 76 7.82 -18.05 6.12
N ARG A 77 8.24 -18.32 7.36
CA ARG A 77 9.52 -18.99 7.66
C ARG A 77 9.52 -20.44 7.17
N GLY A 78 8.42 -21.17 7.36
CA GLY A 78 8.21 -22.51 6.82
C GLY A 78 8.27 -22.51 5.30
N ALA A 79 7.48 -21.66 4.64
CA ALA A 79 7.48 -21.54 3.18
C ALA A 79 8.88 -21.22 2.60
N LEU A 80 9.63 -20.30 3.20
CA LEU A 80 11.01 -19.99 2.78
C LEU A 80 12.02 -21.12 3.06
N SER A 81 11.73 -22.02 3.99
CA SER A 81 12.58 -23.19 4.27
C SER A 81 12.28 -24.35 3.34
N ASP A 82 11.00 -24.57 3.04
CA ASP A 82 10.50 -25.72 2.28
C ASP A 82 10.63 -25.51 0.76
N LEU A 83 10.42 -24.28 0.27
CA LEU A 83 10.42 -24.01 -1.17
C LEU A 83 11.85 -23.93 -1.72
N PRO A 84 12.14 -24.61 -2.85
CA PRO A 84 13.43 -24.49 -3.51
C PRO A 84 13.75 -23.04 -3.85
N ARG A 85 14.93 -22.56 -3.46
CA ARG A 85 15.39 -21.17 -3.70
C ARG A 85 15.40 -20.74 -5.18
N GLN A 86 15.37 -21.70 -6.10
CA GLN A 86 15.33 -21.47 -7.54
C GLN A 86 13.90 -21.21 -8.06
N GLN A 87 12.87 -21.46 -7.26
CA GLN A 87 11.49 -21.18 -7.63
C GLN A 87 11.18 -19.68 -7.49
N PRO A 88 10.46 -19.08 -8.45
CA PRO A 88 10.10 -17.66 -8.38
C PRO A 88 9.30 -17.29 -7.12
N VAL A 89 8.40 -18.18 -6.66
CA VAL A 89 7.57 -17.99 -5.46
C VAL A 89 8.43 -17.75 -4.21
N HIS A 90 9.52 -18.50 -4.01
CA HIS A 90 10.43 -18.29 -2.89
C HIS A 90 11.02 -16.87 -2.92
N HIS A 91 11.40 -16.38 -4.10
CA HIS A 91 11.95 -15.03 -4.24
C HIS A 91 10.92 -13.96 -3.86
N GLU A 92 9.69 -14.06 -4.37
CA GLU A 92 8.61 -13.11 -4.05
C GLU A 92 8.24 -13.12 -2.56
N LEU A 93 8.20 -14.30 -1.93
CA LEU A 93 8.00 -14.42 -0.49
C LEU A 93 9.16 -13.82 0.32
N ALA A 94 10.41 -13.96 -0.16
CA ALA A 94 11.58 -13.37 0.49
C ALA A 94 11.56 -11.84 0.42
N GLU A 95 11.09 -11.27 -0.69
CA GLU A 95 10.85 -9.83 -0.85
C GLU A 95 9.80 -9.33 0.14
N ILE A 96 8.66 -10.01 0.27
CA ILE A 96 7.62 -9.68 1.27
C ILE A 96 8.19 -9.79 2.69
N ALA A 97 8.95 -10.84 3.00
CA ALA A 97 9.58 -11.02 4.31
C ALA A 97 10.56 -9.88 4.64
N HIS A 98 11.37 -9.45 3.66
CA HIS A 98 12.23 -8.29 3.80
C HIS A 98 11.42 -7.03 4.04
N TYR A 99 10.42 -6.78 3.21
CA TYR A 99 9.52 -5.64 3.32
C TYR A 99 8.89 -5.55 4.72
N ASN A 100 8.24 -6.61 5.20
CA ASN A 100 7.58 -6.62 6.51
C ASN A 100 8.58 -6.36 7.65
N ARG A 101 9.80 -6.93 7.59
CA ARG A 101 10.86 -6.63 8.58
C ARG A 101 11.19 -5.15 8.65
N GLN A 102 11.21 -4.46 7.51
CA GLN A 102 11.52 -3.04 7.46
C GLN A 102 10.35 -2.19 7.94
N ILE A 103 9.10 -2.55 7.58
CA ILE A 103 7.90 -1.88 8.10
C ILE A 103 7.86 -1.95 9.63
N ARG A 104 8.14 -3.11 10.24
CA ARG A 104 8.20 -3.22 11.72
C ARG A 104 9.25 -2.29 12.34
N ARG A 105 10.45 -2.23 11.76
CA ARG A 105 11.50 -1.31 12.21
C ARG A 105 11.06 0.16 12.11
N LEU A 106 10.32 0.52 11.07
CA LEU A 106 9.78 1.87 10.92
C LEU A 106 8.70 2.17 11.97
N LYS A 107 7.77 1.23 12.21
CA LYS A 107 6.77 1.34 13.29
C LYS A 107 7.44 1.48 14.67
N GLU A 108 8.50 0.72 14.94
CA GLU A 108 9.30 0.84 16.17
C GLU A 108 9.96 2.21 16.29
N ALA A 109 10.57 2.72 15.21
CA ALA A 109 11.16 4.06 15.19
C ALA A 109 10.10 5.15 15.46
N ILE A 110 8.91 5.04 14.85
CA ILE A 110 7.78 5.94 15.11
C ILE A 110 7.41 5.91 16.60
N ALA A 111 7.24 4.71 17.17
CA ALA A 111 6.88 4.55 18.57
C ALA A 111 7.92 5.17 19.52
N GLN A 112 9.21 4.99 19.23
CA GLN A 112 10.31 5.54 20.05
C GLN A 112 10.42 7.06 19.96
N THR A 113 10.20 7.66 18.79
CA THR A 113 10.33 9.12 18.61
C THR A 113 9.09 9.90 19.03
N ARG A 114 7.93 9.22 19.13
CA ARG A 114 6.63 9.85 19.45
C ARG A 114 6.63 10.79 20.65
N PRO A 115 7.16 10.44 21.83
CA PRO A 115 7.11 11.35 22.98
C PRO A 115 7.80 12.69 22.71
N GLN A 116 8.85 12.69 21.87
CA GLN A 116 9.59 13.90 21.51
C GLN A 116 8.76 14.77 20.56
N VAL A 117 8.12 14.16 19.55
CA VAL A 117 7.25 14.88 18.61
C VAL A 117 6.03 15.45 19.33
N GLU A 118 5.43 14.69 20.24
CA GLU A 118 4.32 15.15 21.08
C GLU A 118 4.70 16.39 21.89
N ALA A 119 5.88 16.40 22.52
CA ALA A 119 6.36 17.56 23.27
C ALA A 119 6.58 18.80 22.39
N LEU A 120 7.12 18.62 21.18
CA LEU A 120 7.35 19.72 20.23
C LEU A 120 6.02 20.29 19.71
N VAL A 121 5.05 19.44 19.40
CA VAL A 121 3.71 19.87 18.98
C VAL A 121 2.96 20.54 20.13
N GLU A 122 3.07 20.03 21.36
CA GLU A 122 2.49 20.66 22.54
C GLU A 122 3.04 22.08 22.75
N GLN A 123 4.36 22.26 22.60
CA GLN A 123 4.99 23.58 22.63
C GLN A 123 4.49 24.50 21.51
N ALA A 124 4.39 23.99 20.28
CA ALA A 124 3.92 24.76 19.12
C ALA A 124 2.48 25.25 19.27
N THR A 125 1.65 24.47 19.98
CA THR A 125 0.22 24.70 20.14
C THR A 125 -0.12 25.36 21.47
N GLY A 126 0.85 25.53 22.38
CA GLY A 126 0.62 26.02 23.74
C GLY A 126 -0.31 25.12 24.56
N GLY A 127 -0.33 23.82 24.25
CA GLY A 127 -1.20 22.82 24.86
C GLY A 127 -2.69 22.92 24.54
N ALA A 128 -3.02 23.63 23.46
CA ALA A 128 -4.41 23.83 23.04
C ALA A 128 -5.07 22.60 22.39
N LEU A 129 -4.32 21.53 22.07
CA LEU A 129 -4.86 20.34 21.37
C LEU A 129 -5.91 19.55 22.18
N GLY A 130 -5.93 19.71 23.50
CA GLY A 130 -6.92 19.07 24.37
C GLY A 130 -8.31 19.74 24.31
N ALA A 131 -8.38 21.02 23.92
CA ALA A 131 -9.61 21.79 23.86
C ALA A 131 -10.22 21.80 22.45
N PRO A 132 -11.50 22.18 22.28
CA PRO A 132 -12.06 22.45 20.96
C PRO A 132 -11.27 23.57 20.24
N PHE A 133 -11.06 23.41 18.93
CA PHE A 133 -10.32 24.36 18.10
C PHE A 133 -11.02 24.62 16.78
N THR A 134 -10.72 25.74 16.14
CA THR A 134 -11.24 26.10 14.81
C THR A 134 -10.31 25.61 13.71
N VAL A 135 -10.83 25.54 12.48
CA VAL A 135 -10.01 25.26 11.28
C VAL A 135 -8.88 26.27 11.10
N ASP A 136 -9.10 27.54 11.44
CA ASP A 136 -8.08 28.59 11.33
C ASP A 136 -6.96 28.40 12.37
N GLN A 137 -7.30 27.95 13.58
CA GLN A 137 -6.30 27.60 14.59
C GLN A 137 -5.45 26.40 14.14
N LEU A 138 -6.09 25.36 13.60
CA LEU A 138 -5.39 24.18 13.09
C LEU A 138 -4.46 24.55 11.91
N ARG A 139 -4.95 25.36 10.96
CA ARG A 139 -4.13 25.89 9.86
C ARG A 139 -2.94 26.66 10.39
N HIS A 140 -3.16 27.55 11.37
CA HIS A 140 -2.07 28.31 11.98
C HIS A 140 -1.01 27.39 12.59
N TRP A 141 -1.42 26.39 13.37
CA TRP A 141 -0.50 25.41 13.96
C TRP A 141 0.25 24.58 12.92
N ARG A 142 -0.40 24.19 11.82
CA ARG A 142 0.26 23.47 10.71
C ARG A 142 1.39 24.29 10.09
N LEU A 143 1.18 25.60 9.94
CA LEU A 143 2.17 26.50 9.36
C LEU A 143 3.32 26.78 10.33
N THR A 144 3.03 26.95 11.63
CA THR A 144 4.06 27.28 12.63
C THR A 144 4.84 26.06 13.13
N SER A 145 4.23 24.87 13.20
CA SER A 145 4.91 23.66 13.69
C SER A 145 6.14 23.31 12.86
N THR A 146 6.09 23.55 11.55
CA THR A 146 7.22 23.31 10.64
C THR A 146 8.32 24.37 10.80
N ASN A 147 7.95 25.62 11.10
CA ASN A 147 8.91 26.72 11.24
C ASN A 147 9.77 26.61 12.51
N LEU A 148 9.30 25.93 13.56
CA LEU A 148 10.09 25.69 14.78
C LEU A 148 11.44 25.02 14.48
N MET A 149 11.51 24.24 13.40
CA MET A 149 12.71 23.51 12.97
C MET A 149 13.64 24.32 12.06
N ALA A 150 13.28 25.54 11.68
CA ALA A 150 14.21 26.46 11.01
C ALA A 150 15.47 26.73 11.86
N THR A 151 15.40 26.47 13.17
CA THR A 151 16.52 26.52 14.12
C THR A 151 17.56 25.39 13.94
N THR A 152 17.26 24.37 13.12
CA THR A 152 18.17 23.28 12.74
C THR A 152 18.41 23.29 11.22
N PRO A 153 19.24 24.21 10.70
CA PRO A 153 19.30 24.50 9.26
C PRO A 153 19.71 23.30 8.40
N VAL A 154 20.58 22.42 8.91
CA VAL A 154 21.05 21.24 8.17
C VAL A 154 19.88 20.33 7.81
N VAL A 155 19.01 20.01 8.79
CA VAL A 155 17.85 19.13 8.58
C VAL A 155 16.77 19.86 7.80
N TYR A 156 16.45 21.09 8.21
CA TYR A 156 15.38 21.88 7.62
C TYR A 156 15.62 22.19 6.13
N ASN A 157 16.82 22.65 5.77
CA ASN A 157 17.15 22.96 4.37
C ASN A 157 17.21 21.70 3.51
N ALA A 158 17.75 20.59 4.03
CA ALA A 158 17.79 19.32 3.31
C ALA A 158 16.38 18.77 3.06
N TRP A 159 15.49 18.88 4.05
CA TRP A 159 14.10 18.47 3.92
C TRP A 159 13.34 19.32 2.90
N TRP A 160 13.39 20.65 2.99
CA TRP A 160 12.75 21.54 2.01
C TRP A 160 13.29 21.32 0.60
N ARG A 161 14.61 21.14 0.46
CA ARG A 161 15.22 20.82 -0.83
C ARG A 161 14.64 19.54 -1.42
N ALA A 162 14.46 18.50 -0.61
CA ALA A 162 13.85 17.25 -1.06
C ALA A 162 12.40 17.45 -1.52
N LEU A 163 11.58 18.20 -0.76
CA LEU A 163 10.21 18.50 -1.17
C LEU A 163 10.12 19.31 -2.47
N VAL A 164 11.02 20.28 -2.64
CA VAL A 164 11.08 21.08 -3.87
C VAL A 164 11.47 20.22 -5.07
N LEU A 165 12.47 19.34 -4.91
CA LEU A 165 12.87 18.41 -5.98
C LEU A 165 11.74 17.45 -6.34
N GLU A 166 11.04 16.89 -5.35
CA GLU A 166 9.89 16.02 -5.57
C GLU A 166 8.75 16.73 -6.34
N ALA A 167 8.47 17.98 -5.98
CA ALA A 167 7.49 18.81 -6.69
C ALA A 167 7.94 19.14 -8.14
N ILE A 168 9.25 19.34 -8.36
CA ILE A 168 9.84 19.54 -9.68
C ILE A 168 9.72 18.25 -10.52
N ASP A 169 10.01 17.09 -9.94
CA ASP A 169 9.93 15.80 -10.63
C ASP A 169 8.49 15.51 -11.07
N TYR A 170 7.50 15.80 -10.21
CA TYR A 170 6.09 15.71 -10.58
C TYR A 170 5.74 16.67 -11.73
N LEU A 171 6.18 17.92 -11.66
CA LEU A 171 5.97 18.92 -12.72
C LEU A 171 6.62 18.50 -14.04
N VAL A 172 7.83 17.94 -14.01
CA VAL A 172 8.53 17.44 -15.20
C VAL A 172 7.78 16.25 -15.79
N GLY A 173 7.30 15.32 -14.96
CA GLY A 173 6.44 14.21 -15.39
C GLY A 173 5.18 14.71 -16.11
N LEU A 174 4.50 15.68 -15.53
CA LEU A 174 3.30 16.32 -16.09
C LEU A 174 3.58 16.97 -17.45
N LEU A 175 4.61 17.82 -17.52
CA LEU A 175 5.00 18.50 -18.76
C LEU A 175 5.48 17.51 -19.82
N GLY A 176 6.16 16.43 -19.41
CA GLY A 176 6.61 15.34 -20.28
C GLY A 176 5.43 14.60 -20.92
N GLU A 177 4.38 14.31 -20.14
CA GLU A 177 3.15 13.71 -20.65
C GLU A 177 2.44 14.64 -21.65
N LEU A 178 2.29 15.92 -21.32
CA LEU A 178 1.68 16.93 -22.21
C LEU A 178 2.43 17.08 -23.54
N CYS A 179 3.76 16.97 -23.50
CA CYS A 179 4.66 17.03 -24.66
C CYS A 179 4.79 15.69 -25.40
N ARG A 180 4.30 14.59 -24.79
CA ARG A 180 4.43 13.20 -25.25
C ARG A 180 5.89 12.76 -25.37
N TYR A 181 6.71 13.13 -24.40
CA TYR A 181 8.07 12.61 -24.29
C TYR A 181 8.06 11.23 -23.62
N PRO A 182 8.63 10.19 -24.27
CA PRO A 182 8.78 8.89 -23.62
C PRO A 182 9.58 9.02 -22.32
N ARG A 183 9.21 8.27 -21.28
CA ARG A 183 9.96 8.22 -20.02
C ARG A 183 11.42 7.84 -20.32
N GLU A 184 12.34 8.45 -19.58
CA GLU A 184 13.80 8.25 -19.70
C GLU A 184 14.43 8.61 -21.07
N SER A 185 13.66 9.17 -22.01
CA SER A 185 14.18 9.65 -23.29
C SER A 185 15.16 10.82 -23.12
N PRO A 186 16.04 11.08 -24.12
CA PRO A 186 16.85 12.30 -24.13
C PRO A 186 16.01 13.59 -24.00
N ALA A 187 14.82 13.65 -24.61
CA ALA A 187 13.89 14.77 -24.44
C ALA A 187 13.36 14.91 -23.01
N ALA A 188 13.04 13.81 -22.32
CA ALA A 188 12.63 13.84 -20.91
C ALA A 188 13.76 14.36 -20.01
N ARG A 189 15.01 13.92 -20.25
CA ARG A 189 16.19 14.41 -19.51
C ARG A 189 16.47 15.89 -19.78
N TRP A 190 16.32 16.34 -21.02
CA TRP A 190 16.43 17.76 -21.36
C TRP A 190 15.35 18.58 -20.66
N LEU A 191 14.11 18.10 -20.61
CA LEU A 191 13.01 18.78 -19.92
C LEU A 191 13.29 18.92 -18.41
N GLN A 192 13.80 17.88 -17.76
CA GLN A 192 14.26 17.96 -16.37
C GLN A 192 15.24 19.12 -16.17
N GLN A 193 16.28 19.18 -17.00
CA GLN A 193 17.30 20.23 -16.93
C GLN A 193 16.72 21.64 -17.17
N VAL A 194 15.74 21.78 -18.08
CA VAL A 194 15.07 23.06 -18.35
C VAL A 194 14.29 23.52 -17.11
N VAL A 195 13.52 22.64 -16.49
CA VAL A 195 12.71 22.97 -15.31
C VAL A 195 13.59 23.25 -14.09
N GLU A 196 14.67 22.47 -13.89
CA GLU A 196 15.64 22.73 -12.82
C GLU A 196 16.36 24.07 -13.02
N ALA A 197 16.79 24.39 -14.25
CA ALA A 197 17.39 25.68 -14.56
C ALA A 197 16.41 26.84 -14.33
N TRP A 198 15.15 26.68 -14.73
CA TRP A 198 14.09 27.64 -14.40
C TRP A 198 13.93 27.78 -12.88
N ALA A 199 13.90 26.67 -12.13
CA ALA A 199 13.71 26.67 -10.69
C ALA A 199 14.87 27.36 -9.95
N VAL A 200 16.12 27.17 -10.38
CA VAL A 200 17.28 27.89 -9.82
C VAL A 200 17.17 29.39 -10.10
N ARG A 201 16.89 29.78 -11.35
CA ARG A 201 16.75 31.20 -11.74
C ARG A 201 15.63 31.93 -11.01
N ASN A 202 14.58 31.20 -10.63
CA ASN A 202 13.39 31.75 -10.00
C ASN A 202 13.37 31.57 -8.48
N GLU A 203 14.52 31.25 -7.85
CA GLU A 203 14.65 31.04 -6.40
C GLU A 203 13.70 29.97 -5.83
N VAL A 204 13.33 28.98 -6.64
CA VAL A 204 12.60 27.79 -6.21
C VAL A 204 13.60 26.78 -5.63
N LEU A 205 14.66 26.47 -6.39
CA LEU A 205 15.80 25.68 -5.89
C LEU A 205 16.83 26.62 -5.28
N ARG A 206 16.98 26.55 -3.95
CA ARG A 206 17.84 27.43 -3.15
C ARG A 206 18.89 26.65 -2.37
N ALA A 207 19.93 27.36 -1.92
CA ALA A 207 20.87 26.86 -0.93
C ALA A 207 20.27 26.87 0.48
N GLU A 208 19.50 27.92 0.79
CA GLU A 208 18.84 28.11 2.07
C GLU A 208 17.35 28.36 1.87
N TYR A 209 16.54 27.70 2.69
CA TYR A 209 15.08 27.84 2.73
C TYR A 209 14.70 28.56 4.02
N ARG A 210 13.87 29.59 3.91
CA ARG A 210 13.36 30.35 5.05
C ARG A 210 11.92 30.74 4.78
N ILE A 211 11.08 30.53 5.79
CA ILE A 211 9.70 31.02 5.84
C ILE A 211 9.66 32.03 6.98
N ASP A 212 8.97 33.15 6.77
CA ASP A 212 8.82 34.18 7.79
C ASP A 212 7.80 33.73 8.85
N ASP A 213 8.07 34.03 10.12
CA ASP A 213 7.18 33.65 11.23
C ASP A 213 5.83 34.38 11.19
N GLN A 214 5.72 35.47 10.43
CA GLN A 214 4.48 36.21 10.23
C GLN A 214 3.55 35.57 9.18
N VAL A 215 3.99 34.57 8.43
CA VAL A 215 3.14 33.89 7.42
C VAL A 215 1.97 33.21 8.11
N ARG A 216 0.74 33.57 7.70
CA ARG A 216 -0.51 33.00 8.24
C ARG A 216 -1.31 32.23 7.19
N GLU A 217 -1.08 32.48 5.92
CA GLU A 217 -1.79 31.84 4.82
C GLU A 217 -0.82 31.27 3.80
N ASP A 218 -1.29 30.24 3.08
CA ASP A 218 -0.53 29.63 1.98
C ASP A 218 -0.24 30.68 0.88
N ALA A 219 -1.08 31.71 0.73
CA ALA A 219 -0.88 32.82 -0.21
C ALA A 219 0.40 33.63 0.06
N ASP A 220 0.78 33.80 1.33
CA ASP A 220 1.94 34.61 1.75
C ASP A 220 3.25 33.83 1.72
N MET A 221 3.20 32.55 1.34
CA MET A 221 4.37 31.68 1.30
C MET A 221 5.42 32.16 0.28
N PRO A 222 6.71 31.87 0.50
CA PRO A 222 7.74 32.12 -0.50
C PRO A 222 7.56 31.21 -1.72
N ARG A 223 8.15 31.61 -2.86
CA ARG A 223 7.93 30.95 -4.16
C ARG A 223 8.25 29.46 -4.17
N PHE A 224 9.31 29.03 -3.49
CA PHE A 224 9.64 27.60 -3.39
C PHE A 224 8.53 26.80 -2.71
N ALA A 225 7.90 27.36 -1.67
CA ALA A 225 6.81 26.72 -0.95
C ALA A 225 5.53 26.72 -1.79
N HIS A 226 5.27 27.76 -2.59
CA HIS A 226 4.16 27.76 -3.57
C HIS A 226 4.27 26.61 -4.59
N VAL A 227 5.48 26.33 -5.08
CA VAL A 227 5.71 25.18 -5.97
C VAL A 227 5.38 23.87 -5.26
N VAL A 228 5.84 23.68 -4.02
CA VAL A 228 5.50 22.49 -3.22
C VAL A 228 4.00 22.42 -2.90
N ILE A 229 3.34 23.55 -2.63
CA ILE A 229 1.89 23.61 -2.37
C ILE A 229 1.12 23.12 -3.60
N ARG A 230 1.49 23.56 -4.81
CA ARG A 230 0.78 23.25 -6.06
C ARG A 230 1.18 21.93 -6.72
N PHE A 231 2.39 21.44 -6.48
CA PHE A 231 2.95 20.30 -7.20
C PHE A 231 3.52 19.20 -6.28
N GLY A 232 3.68 19.45 -4.98
CA GLY A 232 4.17 18.48 -4.00
C GLY A 232 3.10 17.47 -3.56
N ILE A 233 2.60 16.68 -4.51
CA ILE A 233 1.53 15.71 -4.29
C ILE A 233 1.96 14.53 -3.42
N GLU A 234 3.18 14.02 -3.60
CA GLU A 234 3.69 12.85 -2.89
C GLU A 234 3.85 13.12 -1.39
N TYR A 235 4.41 14.28 -0.99
CA TYR A 235 4.42 14.74 0.40
C TYR A 235 3.02 14.76 1.04
N LYS A 236 2.02 15.27 0.32
CA LYS A 236 0.64 15.33 0.82
C LYS A 236 0.08 13.93 1.02
N ARG A 237 0.31 13.03 0.07
CA ARG A 237 -0.09 11.61 0.18
C ARG A 237 0.58 10.94 1.36
N ARG A 238 1.90 11.10 1.53
CA ARG A 238 2.61 10.51 2.66
C ARG A 238 2.06 11.00 4.00
N ARG A 239 1.78 12.30 4.11
CA ARG A 239 1.16 12.88 5.31
C ARG A 239 -0.22 12.30 5.60
N ILE A 240 -1.08 12.23 4.59
CA ILE A 240 -2.43 11.69 4.74
C ILE A 240 -2.38 10.20 5.11
N ASN A 241 -1.54 9.41 4.45
CA ASN A 241 -1.36 8.00 4.77
C ASN A 241 -0.76 7.77 6.16
N PHE A 242 0.10 8.65 6.63
CA PHE A 242 0.59 8.59 8.00
C PHE A 242 -0.51 8.90 9.03
N VAL A 243 -1.35 9.90 8.77
CA VAL A 243 -2.53 10.16 9.62
C VAL A 243 -3.50 8.97 9.61
N LEU A 244 -3.72 8.33 8.46
CA LEU A 244 -4.53 7.10 8.34
C LEU A 244 -3.92 5.93 9.11
N HIS A 245 -2.59 5.76 9.06
CA HIS A 245 -1.88 4.76 9.86
C HIS A 245 -2.14 4.96 11.36
N GLU A 246 -2.02 6.20 11.83
CA GLU A 246 -2.24 6.57 13.23
C GLU A 246 -3.70 6.42 13.67
N LEU A 247 -4.65 6.62 12.75
CA LEU A 247 -6.07 6.35 12.97
C LEU A 247 -6.35 4.84 13.03
N ASN A 248 -5.76 4.04 12.14
CA ASN A 248 -5.91 2.58 12.12
C ASN A 248 -5.43 1.97 13.44
N ASP A 249 -4.29 2.45 13.97
CA ASP A 249 -3.77 2.07 15.29
C ASP A 249 -4.80 2.22 16.43
N MET A 250 -5.75 3.16 16.31
CA MET A 250 -6.77 3.39 17.34
C MET A 250 -7.80 2.27 17.40
N TYR A 251 -8.07 1.58 16.28
CA TYR A 251 -9.01 0.45 16.25
C TYR A 251 -8.53 -0.70 17.14
N HIS A 252 -7.23 -0.99 17.13
CA HIS A 252 -6.65 -2.02 18.02
C HIS A 252 -6.74 -1.61 19.50
N ARG A 253 -6.66 -0.31 19.80
CA ARG A 253 -6.75 0.20 21.18
C ARG A 253 -8.16 0.20 21.74
N LEU A 254 -9.19 0.20 20.89
CA LEU A 254 -10.58 0.06 21.37
C LEU A 254 -10.83 -1.23 22.13
N VAL A 255 -10.04 -2.26 21.83
CA VAL A 255 -10.12 -3.56 22.51
C VAL A 255 -9.30 -3.56 23.80
N LEU A 256 -8.19 -2.81 23.84
CA LEU A 256 -7.13 -2.97 24.84
C LEU A 256 -6.98 -1.82 25.86
N ASP A 257 -7.45 -0.61 25.55
CA ASP A 257 -7.22 0.60 26.36
C ASP A 257 -8.53 1.36 26.66
N PRO A 258 -9.04 1.31 27.90
CA PRO A 258 -10.23 2.05 28.32
C PRO A 258 -10.10 3.58 28.17
N ALA A 259 -8.87 4.11 28.10
CA ALA A 259 -8.63 5.53 27.95
C ALA A 259 -8.95 6.06 26.54
N CYS A 260 -9.07 5.19 25.53
CA CYS A 260 -9.46 5.56 24.17
C CYS A 260 -10.77 4.87 23.75
N ALA A 261 -11.84 5.04 24.52
CA ALA A 261 -13.14 4.40 24.27
C ALA A 261 -13.97 5.00 23.11
N THR A 262 -13.33 5.46 22.02
CA THR A 262 -14.04 6.11 20.90
C THR A 262 -14.83 5.08 20.06
N PRO A 263 -16.16 5.17 19.91
CA PRO A 263 -16.91 4.18 19.14
C PRO A 263 -16.34 3.95 17.72
N ALA A 264 -16.23 2.70 17.28
CA ALA A 264 -15.67 2.36 15.96
C ALA A 264 -16.35 3.10 14.80
N VAL A 265 -17.68 3.29 14.88
CA VAL A 265 -18.46 4.06 13.89
C VAL A 265 -18.00 5.52 13.75
N THR A 266 -17.49 6.13 14.83
CA THR A 266 -16.93 7.48 14.80
C THR A 266 -15.60 7.48 14.05
N LEU A 267 -14.74 6.48 14.33
CA LEU A 267 -13.47 6.31 13.63
C LEU A 267 -13.69 6.00 12.14
N ASP A 268 -14.70 5.19 11.80
CA ASP A 268 -15.05 4.85 10.41
C ASP A 268 -15.41 6.12 9.62
N ALA A 269 -16.23 6.99 10.22
CA ALA A 269 -16.64 8.24 9.59
C ALA A 269 -15.47 9.22 9.41
N VAL A 270 -14.57 9.34 10.39
CA VAL A 270 -13.36 10.15 10.27
C VAL A 270 -12.40 9.58 9.23
N LYS A 271 -12.24 8.25 9.20
CA LYS A 271 -11.42 7.54 8.20
C LYS A 271 -11.94 7.81 6.79
N ALA A 272 -13.25 7.79 6.59
CA ALA A 272 -13.87 8.11 5.31
C ALA A 272 -13.61 9.57 4.87
N GLU A 273 -13.68 10.55 5.78
CA GLU A 273 -13.36 11.97 5.50
C GLU A 273 -11.89 12.15 5.09
N ILE A 274 -10.96 11.47 5.79
CA ILE A 274 -9.52 11.52 5.47
C ILE A 274 -9.22 10.80 4.15
N HIS A 275 -9.85 9.65 3.88
CA HIS A 275 -9.72 8.96 2.59
C HIS A 275 -10.21 9.84 1.45
N ALA A 276 -11.35 10.54 1.59
CA ALA A 276 -11.83 11.44 0.55
C ALA A 276 -10.78 12.51 0.17
N CYS A 277 -9.99 12.99 1.12
CA CYS A 277 -8.88 13.90 0.86
C CYS A 277 -7.75 13.24 0.05
N LEU A 278 -7.41 11.98 0.35
CA LEU A 278 -6.44 11.21 -0.44
C LEU A 278 -6.94 10.95 -1.87
N ASP A 279 -8.23 10.64 -2.00
CA ASP A 279 -8.86 10.28 -3.27
C ASP A 279 -8.96 11.47 -4.23
N ALA A 280 -9.21 12.65 -3.68
CA ALA A 280 -9.18 13.90 -4.44
C ALA A 280 -7.81 14.11 -5.12
N LEU A 281 -6.72 13.55 -4.57
CA LEU A 281 -5.40 13.63 -5.17
C LEU A 281 -5.20 12.63 -6.33
N ALA A 282 -5.97 11.54 -6.41
CA ALA A 282 -5.80 10.52 -7.46
C ALA A 282 -6.09 11.07 -8.88
N ALA A 283 -6.95 12.08 -8.99
CA ALA A 283 -7.22 12.76 -10.27
C ALA A 283 -5.99 13.41 -10.90
N TYR A 284 -4.92 13.61 -10.12
CA TYR A 284 -3.69 14.29 -10.52
C TYR A 284 -2.53 13.34 -10.79
N ASP A 285 -2.76 12.03 -10.88
CA ASP A 285 -1.74 11.05 -11.29
C ASP A 285 -1.39 11.14 -12.79
N SER A 286 -2.20 11.84 -13.58
CA SER A 286 -1.98 12.08 -15.01
C SER A 286 -2.21 13.53 -15.37
N ALA A 287 -1.78 13.92 -16.56
CA ALA A 287 -2.00 15.26 -17.10
C ALA A 287 -3.46 15.56 -17.53
N GLY A 288 -4.40 14.64 -17.27
CA GLY A 288 -5.80 14.76 -17.72
C GLY A 288 -6.58 15.95 -17.15
N PHE A 289 -6.15 16.53 -16.03
CA PHE A 289 -6.77 17.72 -15.45
C PHE A 289 -6.37 19.03 -16.14
N VAL A 290 -5.31 19.02 -16.95
CA VAL A 290 -4.79 20.24 -17.60
C VAL A 290 -5.64 20.59 -18.81
N ASP A 291 -6.09 21.84 -18.87
CA ASP A 291 -6.94 22.34 -19.94
C ASP A 291 -6.25 22.28 -21.32
N PRO A 292 -7.01 22.13 -22.42
CA PRO A 292 -6.44 22.02 -23.76
C PRO A 292 -5.55 23.20 -24.20
N ALA A 293 -5.83 24.43 -23.74
CA ALA A 293 -5.05 25.61 -24.08
C ALA A 293 -3.69 25.60 -23.37
N SER A 294 -3.66 25.27 -22.07
CA SER A 294 -2.39 25.08 -21.34
C SER A 294 -1.57 23.93 -21.90
N ALA A 295 -2.21 22.82 -22.27
CA ALA A 295 -1.55 21.70 -22.93
C ALA A 295 -0.95 22.09 -24.29
N ALA A 296 -1.66 22.92 -25.07
CA ALA A 296 -1.17 23.42 -26.35
C ALA A 296 0.01 24.39 -26.18
N GLU A 297 -0.06 25.29 -25.19
CA GLU A 297 1.04 26.21 -24.87
C GLU A 297 2.28 25.45 -24.38
N ALA A 298 2.11 24.44 -23.52
CA ALA A 298 3.21 23.57 -23.08
C ALA A 298 3.93 22.94 -24.28
N ARG A 299 3.17 22.39 -25.23
CA ARG A 299 3.75 21.83 -26.48
C ARG A 299 4.42 22.91 -27.33
N ALA A 300 3.81 24.07 -27.48
CA ALA A 300 4.35 25.15 -28.31
C ALA A 300 5.68 25.68 -27.75
N VAL A 301 5.80 25.79 -26.42
CA VAL A 301 7.03 26.24 -25.76
C VAL A 301 8.06 25.13 -25.71
N LEU A 302 7.72 23.96 -25.16
CA LEU A 302 8.69 22.92 -24.79
C LEU A 302 8.99 21.92 -25.90
N ARG A 303 8.23 21.96 -27.02
CA ARG A 303 8.48 21.16 -28.23
C ARG A 303 8.47 22.05 -29.48
N PRO A 304 9.40 23.02 -29.60
CA PRO A 304 9.47 23.90 -30.76
C PRO A 304 10.02 23.12 -31.98
N GLY A 305 9.13 22.54 -32.79
CA GLY A 305 9.50 21.96 -34.09
C GLY A 305 8.93 20.57 -34.40
N ALA A 306 8.99 20.19 -35.68
CA ALA A 306 8.50 18.92 -36.23
C ALA A 306 9.51 17.75 -36.09
N GLY A 307 10.32 17.75 -35.03
CA GLY A 307 11.28 16.68 -34.74
C GLY A 307 10.60 15.35 -34.39
N GLN A 308 11.34 14.25 -34.51
CA GLN A 308 10.83 12.92 -34.14
C GLN A 308 10.44 12.91 -32.65
N PRO A 309 9.39 12.17 -32.24
CA PRO A 309 9.07 12.00 -30.83
C PRO A 309 10.27 11.48 -30.04
N GLY A 310 10.74 12.26 -29.05
CA GLY A 310 11.84 11.86 -28.15
C GLY A 310 13.19 12.54 -28.39
N GLU A 311 13.34 13.32 -29.47
CA GLU A 311 14.52 14.18 -29.66
C GLU A 311 14.36 15.52 -28.91
N PRO A 312 15.35 15.95 -28.11
CA PRO A 312 15.32 17.24 -27.45
C PRO A 312 15.51 18.37 -28.45
N PRO A 313 15.00 19.59 -28.17
CA PRO A 313 15.38 20.78 -28.93
C PRO A 313 16.90 20.96 -28.96
N PRO A 314 17.47 21.55 -30.02
CA PRO A 314 18.92 21.69 -30.19
C PRO A 314 19.56 22.69 -29.20
N ALA A 315 18.77 23.43 -28.43
CA ALA A 315 19.25 24.43 -27.49
C ALA A 315 19.66 23.81 -26.14
N PRO A 316 20.80 24.22 -25.55
CA PRO A 316 21.14 23.86 -24.17
C PRO A 316 20.03 24.25 -23.20
N ALA A 317 19.71 23.37 -22.25
CA ALA A 317 18.57 23.52 -21.35
C ALA A 317 18.59 24.83 -20.54
N GLU A 318 19.76 25.23 -20.03
CA GLU A 318 19.92 26.48 -19.26
C GLU A 318 19.64 27.73 -20.11
N ALA A 319 20.17 27.77 -21.34
CA ALA A 319 19.95 28.86 -22.28
C ALA A 319 18.49 28.93 -22.71
N PHE A 320 17.86 27.77 -22.92
CA PHE A 320 16.44 27.67 -23.22
C PHE A 320 15.58 28.19 -22.06
N ALA A 321 15.84 27.74 -20.84
CA ALA A 321 15.13 28.21 -19.64
C ALA A 321 15.26 29.73 -19.47
N ALA A 322 16.44 30.30 -19.72
CA ALA A 322 16.65 31.75 -19.67
C ALA A 322 15.85 32.51 -20.75
N ALA A 323 15.81 31.99 -21.98
CA ALA A 323 15.08 32.61 -23.09
C ALA A 323 13.56 32.54 -22.91
N HIS A 324 13.05 31.50 -22.24
CA HIS A 324 11.62 31.24 -22.06
C HIS A 324 11.13 31.44 -20.61
N ASP A 325 11.93 32.07 -19.75
CA ASP A 325 11.71 32.18 -18.30
C ASP A 325 10.28 32.65 -17.92
N ALA A 326 9.85 33.78 -18.49
CA ALA A 326 8.53 34.34 -18.22
C ALA A 326 7.38 33.49 -18.79
N ALA A 327 7.60 32.79 -19.90
CA ALA A 327 6.61 31.89 -20.49
C ALA A 327 6.44 30.62 -19.65
N LEU A 328 7.55 30.03 -19.23
CA LEU A 328 7.57 28.88 -18.31
C LEU A 328 6.90 29.22 -16.98
N GLY A 329 7.24 30.36 -16.38
CA GLY A 329 6.64 30.81 -15.12
C GLY A 329 5.11 30.92 -15.21
N ARG A 330 4.59 31.62 -16.23
CA ARG A 330 3.13 31.76 -16.44
C ARG A 330 2.44 30.41 -16.70
N LEU A 331 3.07 29.55 -17.50
CA LEU A 331 2.53 28.22 -17.80
C LEU A 331 2.43 27.38 -16.53
N ILE A 332 3.50 27.33 -15.73
CA ILE A 332 3.55 26.58 -14.47
C ILE A 332 2.52 27.13 -13.48
N GLU A 333 2.43 28.44 -13.32
CA GLU A 333 1.42 29.05 -12.44
C GLU A 333 0.00 28.70 -12.87
N ARG A 334 -0.30 28.78 -14.17
CA ARG A 334 -1.63 28.48 -14.72
C ARG A 334 -1.99 27.01 -14.61
N ILE A 335 -1.04 26.10 -14.85
CA ILE A 335 -1.25 24.65 -14.65
C ILE A 335 -1.53 24.37 -13.17
N GLY A 336 -0.72 24.93 -12.26
CA GLY A 336 -0.91 24.71 -10.83
C GLY A 336 -2.27 25.21 -10.31
N ALA A 337 -2.78 26.31 -10.87
CA ALA A 337 -4.09 26.87 -10.54
C ALA A 337 -5.29 26.03 -11.03
N GLN A 338 -5.07 25.03 -11.90
CA GLN A 338 -6.11 24.11 -12.36
C GLN A 338 -6.24 22.85 -11.51
N SER A 339 -5.36 22.69 -10.52
CA SER A 339 -5.37 21.54 -9.61
C SER A 339 -5.85 21.94 -8.22
N ALA A 340 -6.56 21.03 -7.55
CA ALA A 340 -6.90 21.15 -6.14
C ALA A 340 -5.77 20.64 -5.22
N ILE A 341 -4.58 20.34 -5.75
CA ILE A 341 -3.41 19.92 -4.96
C ILE A 341 -3.05 21.00 -3.92
N GLY A 342 -3.15 22.28 -4.33
CA GLY A 342 -2.96 23.43 -3.43
C GLY A 342 -3.98 23.47 -2.28
N GLU A 343 -5.20 23.01 -2.53
CA GLU A 343 -6.30 23.02 -1.56
C GLU A 343 -6.28 21.81 -0.62
N ALA A 344 -5.52 20.76 -0.94
CA ALA A 344 -5.49 19.51 -0.17
C ALA A 344 -5.08 19.70 1.30
N ASN A 345 -4.23 20.70 1.59
CA ASN A 345 -3.92 21.06 2.98
C ASN A 345 -5.15 21.62 3.70
N ALA A 346 -5.90 22.52 3.06
CA ALA A 346 -7.11 23.10 3.62
C ALA A 346 -8.24 22.05 3.75
N ALA A 347 -8.34 21.11 2.81
CA ALA A 347 -9.26 19.97 2.90
C ALA A 347 -8.94 19.09 4.12
N MET A 348 -7.66 18.77 4.34
CA MET A 348 -7.22 18.05 5.54
C MET A 348 -7.41 18.85 6.83
N ASP A 349 -7.14 20.16 6.82
CA ASP A 349 -7.41 21.04 7.97
C ASP A 349 -8.91 21.02 8.32
N ALA A 350 -9.79 21.06 7.31
CA ALA A 350 -11.24 20.98 7.51
C ALA A 350 -11.70 19.61 8.02
N ALA A 351 -11.16 18.52 7.48
CA ALA A 351 -11.45 17.15 7.94
C ALA A 351 -11.02 16.96 9.41
N LEU A 352 -9.83 17.45 9.79
CA LEU A 352 -9.30 17.30 11.15
C LEU A 352 -9.90 18.29 12.16
N ALA A 353 -10.48 19.40 11.70
CA ALA A 353 -11.27 20.31 12.53
C ALA A 353 -12.76 19.94 12.57
N SER A 354 -13.19 18.86 11.91
CA SER A 354 -14.59 18.49 11.81
C SER A 354 -15.20 18.13 13.16
N ALA A 355 -16.52 18.33 13.30
CA ALA A 355 -17.24 17.96 14.51
C ALA A 355 -17.07 16.46 14.85
N ARG A 356 -16.84 15.60 13.85
CA ARG A 356 -16.61 14.17 14.07
C ARG A 356 -15.29 13.90 14.78
N VAL A 357 -14.22 14.59 14.38
CA VAL A 357 -12.92 14.48 15.06
C VAL A 357 -13.03 14.98 16.50
N GLN A 358 -13.86 15.98 16.78
CA GLN A 358 -14.13 16.44 18.16
C GLN A 358 -14.86 15.39 19.02
N LEU A 359 -15.52 14.39 18.42
CA LEU A 359 -16.13 13.26 19.15
C LEU A 359 -15.11 12.17 19.51
N ILE A 360 -13.91 12.18 18.92
CA ILE A 360 -12.82 11.28 19.34
C ILE A 360 -12.37 11.69 20.74
N GLU A 361 -12.16 10.68 21.59
CA GLU A 361 -11.64 10.86 22.96
C GLU A 361 -10.38 11.74 22.95
N PRO A 362 -10.24 12.71 23.89
CA PRO A 362 -9.15 13.70 23.88
C PRO A 362 -7.72 13.16 23.73
N ALA A 363 -7.33 12.08 24.40
CA ALA A 363 -6.00 11.50 24.27
C ALA A 363 -5.77 10.90 22.87
N CYS A 364 -6.76 10.20 22.32
CA CYS A 364 -6.69 9.68 20.95
C CYS A 364 -6.74 10.77 19.88
N ARG A 365 -7.59 11.79 20.07
CA ARG A 365 -7.62 12.98 19.21
C ARG A 365 -6.26 13.68 19.21
N ARG A 366 -5.62 13.83 20.37
CA ARG A 366 -4.26 14.40 20.47
C ARG A 366 -3.26 13.59 19.65
N LYS A 367 -3.28 12.25 19.73
CA LYS A 367 -2.41 11.38 18.91
C LYS A 367 -2.61 11.64 17.40
N LEU A 368 -3.86 11.73 16.94
CA LEU A 368 -4.18 12.02 15.53
C LEU A 368 -3.66 13.39 15.09
N LEU A 369 -3.86 14.42 15.92
CA LEU A 369 -3.43 15.78 15.61
C LEU A 369 -1.91 15.93 15.64
N THR A 370 -1.22 15.25 16.58
CA THR A 370 0.24 15.19 16.60
C THR A 370 0.78 14.52 15.34
N ALA A 371 0.12 13.48 14.82
CA ALA A 371 0.52 12.85 13.57
C ALA A 371 0.49 13.83 12.39
N TYR A 372 -0.55 14.67 12.33
CA TYR A 372 -0.72 15.67 11.27
C TYR A 372 0.21 16.87 11.42
N LEU A 373 0.22 17.50 12.59
CA LEU A 373 0.97 18.73 12.87
C LEU A 373 2.48 18.48 13.00
N GLY A 374 2.84 17.31 13.52
CA GLY A 374 4.23 16.87 13.67
C GLY A 374 4.80 16.18 12.44
N TYR A 375 4.05 16.14 11.31
CA TYR A 375 4.43 15.32 10.17
C TYR A 375 5.79 15.64 9.57
N PHE A 376 6.27 16.88 9.65
CA PHE A 376 7.65 17.22 9.29
C PHE A 376 8.66 16.28 9.97
N HIS A 377 8.53 16.05 11.27
CA HIS A 377 9.46 15.20 12.03
C HIS A 377 9.40 13.75 11.56
N TRP A 378 8.19 13.27 11.28
CA TRP A 378 7.96 11.92 10.75
C TRP A 378 8.54 11.76 9.36
N ASP A 379 8.33 12.72 8.46
CA ASP A 379 8.82 12.67 7.09
C ASP A 379 10.36 12.73 7.03
N VAL A 380 11.01 13.52 7.88
CA VAL A 380 12.49 13.54 8.01
C VAL A 380 13.04 12.15 8.36
N ILE A 381 12.36 11.41 9.24
CA ILE A 381 12.79 10.08 9.70
C ILE A 381 12.42 9.00 8.69
N LEU A 382 11.20 9.05 8.16
CA LEU A 382 10.61 7.97 7.38
C LEU A 382 11.00 8.03 5.91
N ARG A 383 11.09 9.22 5.31
CA ARG A 383 11.30 9.38 3.87
C ARG A 383 12.54 8.62 3.35
N PRO A 384 13.73 8.69 3.99
CA PRO A 384 14.90 7.94 3.51
C PRO A 384 14.64 6.43 3.43
N ALA A 385 13.87 5.88 4.37
CA ALA A 385 13.53 4.47 4.37
C ALA A 385 12.40 4.14 3.37
N LEU A 386 11.40 5.00 3.24
CA LEU A 386 10.34 4.85 2.22
C LEU A 386 10.93 4.84 0.80
N ASP A 387 11.89 5.74 0.54
CA ASP A 387 12.61 5.83 -0.74
C ASP A 387 13.46 4.57 -0.98
N ALA A 388 14.24 4.14 0.01
CA ALA A 388 15.09 2.94 -0.08
C ALA A 388 14.28 1.65 -0.31
N LEU A 389 13.03 1.62 0.14
CA LEU A 389 12.11 0.49 0.00
C LEU A 389 11.18 0.62 -1.22
N ALA A 390 11.32 1.68 -2.02
CA ALA A 390 10.46 1.99 -3.16
C ALA A 390 8.96 1.94 -2.79
N LEU A 391 8.60 2.45 -1.61
CA LEU A 391 7.22 2.46 -1.11
C LEU A 391 6.42 3.64 -1.65
N GLY A 392 7.11 4.65 -2.17
CA GLY A 392 6.50 5.92 -2.57
C GLY A 392 5.71 6.50 -1.39
N ALA A 393 4.51 6.98 -1.69
CA ALA A 393 3.61 7.53 -0.67
C ALA A 393 2.57 6.56 -0.11
N GLY A 394 2.70 5.25 -0.32
CA GLY A 394 1.74 4.24 0.12
C GLY A 394 1.65 4.05 1.65
N PRO A 395 0.66 3.26 2.13
CA PRO A 395 0.47 3.01 3.56
C PRO A 395 1.59 2.17 4.17
N LEU A 396 1.87 2.40 5.47
CA LEU A 396 2.85 1.66 6.27
C LEU A 396 2.25 0.39 6.88
N GLU A 397 1.94 -0.58 6.03
CA GLU A 397 1.27 -1.82 6.44
C GLU A 397 2.06 -3.06 6.04
N GLU A 398 2.03 -4.06 6.91
CA GLU A 398 2.61 -5.37 6.63
C GLU A 398 1.66 -6.16 5.74
N VAL A 399 2.23 -6.98 4.84
CA VAL A 399 1.46 -7.94 4.06
C VAL A 399 1.61 -9.30 4.75
N LEU A 400 0.56 -9.73 5.45
CA LEU A 400 0.57 -11.05 6.10
C LEU A 400 0.58 -12.14 5.02
N VAL A 401 1.24 -13.26 5.28
CA VAL A 401 1.34 -14.36 4.32
C VAL A 401 0.86 -15.64 4.97
N ASP A 402 -0.09 -16.29 4.32
CA ASP A 402 -0.64 -17.57 4.72
C ASP A 402 -0.52 -18.61 3.61
N ARG A 403 -0.27 -19.86 4.02
CA ARG A 403 -0.17 -21.04 3.14
C ARG A 403 -1.35 -21.96 3.42
N ILE A 404 -1.97 -22.43 2.35
CA ILE A 404 -2.88 -23.57 2.38
C ILE A 404 -2.14 -24.76 1.75
N SER A 405 -1.74 -25.71 2.60
CA SER A 405 -1.04 -26.93 2.21
C SER A 405 -1.53 -28.12 3.04
N PRO A 406 -1.50 -29.35 2.51
CA PRO A 406 -1.72 -30.56 3.31
C PRO A 406 -0.82 -30.66 4.54
N ALA A 407 0.42 -30.16 4.50
CA ALA A 407 1.33 -30.22 5.65
C ALA A 407 0.93 -29.31 6.81
N ASP A 408 0.14 -28.27 6.54
CA ASP A 408 -0.31 -27.31 7.56
C ASP A 408 -1.66 -27.69 8.18
N ALA A 409 -2.31 -28.77 7.69
CA ALA A 409 -3.62 -29.22 8.13
C ALA A 409 -3.51 -30.35 9.16
N PHE A 410 -3.65 -30.01 10.44
CA PHE A 410 -3.38 -30.92 11.54
C PHE A 410 -4.62 -31.70 12.02
N SER A 411 -5.82 -31.15 11.84
CA SER A 411 -7.04 -31.67 12.49
C SER A 411 -7.40 -33.09 12.06
N LEU A 412 -7.03 -33.50 10.84
CA LEU A 412 -7.30 -34.84 10.30
C LEU A 412 -6.02 -35.60 9.94
N ARG A 413 -4.86 -35.19 10.45
CA ARG A 413 -3.54 -35.76 10.09
C ARG A 413 -3.46 -37.28 10.31
N ALA A 414 -4.07 -37.77 11.39
CA ALA A 414 -4.11 -39.20 11.71
C ALA A 414 -4.81 -40.07 10.63
N VAL A 415 -5.72 -39.49 9.85
CA VAL A 415 -6.42 -40.21 8.75
C VAL A 415 -5.50 -40.42 7.55
N GLY A 416 -4.53 -39.51 7.37
CA GLY A 416 -3.55 -39.52 6.29
C GLY A 416 -2.19 -40.14 6.65
N GLU A 417 -2.01 -40.58 7.89
CA GLU A 417 -0.71 -40.96 8.43
C GLU A 417 -0.08 -42.14 7.65
N GLY A 418 1.19 -41.96 7.26
CA GLY A 418 1.95 -42.97 6.52
C GLY A 418 1.61 -43.10 5.03
N ARG A 419 0.78 -42.22 4.45
CA ARG A 419 0.45 -42.22 3.01
C ARG A 419 0.37 -40.81 2.44
N ALA A 420 0.74 -40.64 1.17
CA ALA A 420 0.40 -39.41 0.46
C ALA A 420 -1.14 -39.31 0.36
N VAL A 421 -1.71 -38.27 0.98
CA VAL A 421 -3.16 -38.03 0.97
C VAL A 421 -3.66 -37.47 -0.36
N LEU A 422 -2.79 -36.82 -1.14
CA LEU A 422 -3.09 -36.32 -2.48
C LEU A 422 -2.46 -37.23 -3.54
N PHE A 423 -3.26 -37.72 -4.48
CA PHE A 423 -2.78 -38.46 -5.65
C PHE A 423 -2.24 -37.53 -6.75
N GLY A 424 -2.68 -36.27 -6.74
CA GLY A 424 -2.30 -35.19 -7.64
C GLY A 424 -0.81 -35.00 -7.77
N THR A 425 -0.08 -35.16 -6.66
CA THR A 425 1.37 -34.96 -6.60
C THR A 425 2.17 -36.07 -7.31
N ALA A 426 1.55 -37.19 -7.65
CA ALA A 426 2.18 -38.24 -8.45
C ALA A 426 2.33 -37.82 -9.92
N PHE A 427 3.23 -38.48 -10.66
CA PHE A 427 3.45 -38.28 -12.10
C PHE A 427 3.71 -36.81 -12.49
N GLY A 428 4.57 -36.11 -11.74
CA GLY A 428 4.90 -34.71 -12.03
C GLY A 428 3.70 -33.78 -11.91
N SER A 429 2.87 -33.97 -10.88
CA SER A 429 1.66 -33.18 -10.60
C SER A 429 0.42 -33.51 -11.45
N PHE A 430 0.42 -34.62 -12.18
CA PHE A 430 -0.70 -35.06 -13.03
C PHE A 430 -1.50 -36.25 -12.49
N GLY A 431 -1.08 -36.87 -11.38
CA GLY A 431 -1.68 -38.13 -10.90
C GLY A 431 -3.18 -38.06 -10.63
N GLY A 432 -3.66 -36.88 -10.25
CA GLY A 432 -5.08 -36.59 -10.02
C GLY A 432 -5.93 -36.76 -11.27
N PHE A 433 -5.40 -36.48 -12.47
CA PHE A 433 -6.15 -36.57 -13.73
C PHE A 433 -6.31 -38.01 -14.23
N LEU A 434 -5.49 -38.94 -13.74
CA LEU A 434 -5.39 -40.30 -14.27
C LEU A 434 -6.58 -41.20 -13.90
N SER A 435 -7.34 -40.87 -12.86
CA SER A 435 -8.57 -41.61 -12.52
C SER A 435 -9.63 -40.74 -11.85
N ARG A 436 -10.89 -41.14 -11.98
CA ARG A 436 -12.00 -40.49 -11.28
C ARG A 436 -11.84 -40.58 -9.76
N MET A 437 -11.39 -41.73 -9.25
CA MET A 437 -11.10 -41.92 -7.82
C MET A 437 -10.05 -40.92 -7.32
N ALA A 438 -8.96 -40.73 -8.07
CA ALA A 438 -7.91 -39.78 -7.71
C ALA A 438 -8.44 -38.33 -7.66
N ARG A 439 -9.23 -37.91 -8.65
CA ARG A 439 -9.89 -36.58 -8.63
C ARG A 439 -10.81 -36.41 -7.43
N GLU A 440 -11.68 -37.38 -7.16
CA GLU A 440 -12.63 -37.30 -6.04
C GLU A 440 -11.91 -37.31 -4.67
N ASN A 441 -10.83 -38.08 -4.54
CA ASN A 441 -9.97 -38.07 -3.35
C ASN A 441 -9.36 -36.69 -3.11
N ASP A 442 -8.68 -36.13 -4.11
CA ASP A 442 -7.97 -34.86 -3.98
C ASP A 442 -8.92 -33.69 -3.79
N TYR A 443 -10.09 -33.75 -4.42
CA TYR A 443 -11.14 -32.76 -4.23
C TYR A 443 -11.64 -32.75 -2.78
N LEU A 444 -11.90 -33.92 -2.18
CA LEU A 444 -12.31 -34.01 -0.78
C LEU A 444 -11.21 -33.49 0.16
N TRP A 445 -9.98 -33.95 -0.01
CA TRP A 445 -8.86 -33.52 0.83
C TRP A 445 -8.55 -32.04 0.68
N GLY A 446 -8.59 -31.50 -0.54
CA GLY A 446 -8.42 -30.07 -0.79
C GLY A 446 -9.44 -29.23 -0.02
N ARG A 447 -10.72 -29.62 -0.03
CA ARG A 447 -11.77 -28.92 0.74
C ARG A 447 -11.54 -29.02 2.25
N LEU A 448 -11.14 -30.19 2.76
CA LEU A 448 -10.91 -30.41 4.19
C LEU A 448 -9.68 -29.64 4.69
N HIS A 449 -8.55 -29.72 4.00
CA HIS A 449 -7.33 -28.98 4.36
C HIS A 449 -7.53 -27.47 4.28
N ALA A 450 -8.24 -26.99 3.23
CA ALA A 450 -8.58 -25.58 3.12
C ALA A 450 -9.46 -25.13 4.29
N ALA A 451 -10.49 -25.91 4.66
CA ALA A 451 -11.35 -25.57 5.80
C ALA A 451 -10.58 -25.55 7.13
N ASP A 452 -9.66 -26.49 7.35
CA ASP A 452 -8.82 -26.53 8.55
C ASP A 452 -7.98 -25.25 8.70
N ARG A 453 -7.31 -24.86 7.60
CA ARG A 453 -6.46 -23.66 7.56
C ARG A 453 -7.25 -22.37 7.63
N LEU A 454 -8.36 -22.24 6.89
CA LEU A 454 -9.16 -21.02 6.85
C LEU A 454 -9.72 -20.64 8.22
N VAL A 455 -10.10 -21.63 9.06
CA VAL A 455 -10.51 -21.34 10.44
C VAL A 455 -9.38 -20.68 11.22
N GLY A 456 -8.17 -21.23 11.14
CA GLY A 456 -6.99 -20.67 11.80
C GLY A 456 -6.65 -19.26 11.30
N ILE A 457 -6.67 -19.06 9.98
CA ILE A 457 -6.39 -17.76 9.35
C ILE A 457 -7.37 -16.68 9.80
N VAL A 458 -8.67 -17.00 9.83
CA VAL A 458 -9.70 -16.03 10.26
C VAL A 458 -9.62 -15.77 11.76
N ALA A 459 -9.34 -16.80 12.56
CA ALA A 459 -9.19 -16.66 14.01
C ALA A 459 -7.96 -15.80 14.40
N ASP A 460 -6.87 -15.89 13.63
CA ASP A 460 -5.64 -15.12 13.83
C ASP A 460 -5.82 -13.61 13.61
N THR A 461 -6.92 -13.18 12.98
CA THR A 461 -7.28 -11.74 12.88
C THR A 461 -7.90 -11.19 14.17
N ALA A 462 -8.32 -12.05 15.11
CA ALA A 462 -8.80 -11.58 16.40
C ALA A 462 -7.62 -11.18 17.32
N PRO A 463 -7.74 -10.10 18.12
CA PRO A 463 -6.77 -9.76 19.14
C PRO A 463 -6.52 -10.92 20.11
N ALA A 464 -5.28 -11.07 20.60
CA ALA A 464 -4.86 -12.21 21.42
C ALA A 464 -5.67 -12.40 22.71
N ASP A 465 -6.29 -11.33 23.22
CA ASP A 465 -7.13 -11.29 24.43
C ASP A 465 -8.63 -11.46 24.14
N ALA A 466 -9.04 -11.38 22.88
CA ALA A 466 -10.41 -11.58 22.40
C ALA A 466 -10.56 -12.79 21.46
N GLY A 467 -9.51 -13.59 21.32
CA GLY A 467 -9.47 -14.77 20.45
C GLY A 467 -10.28 -15.95 20.99
N LEU A 468 -10.67 -16.83 20.07
CA LEU A 468 -11.33 -18.10 20.39
C LEU A 468 -10.32 -19.08 20.98
N ASP A 469 -10.74 -19.85 21.98
CA ASP A 469 -9.87 -20.89 22.56
C ASP A 469 -9.74 -22.11 21.62
N ALA A 470 -8.82 -23.02 21.96
CA ALA A 470 -8.55 -24.20 21.14
C ALA A 470 -9.78 -25.13 20.99
N ALA A 471 -10.64 -25.20 22.00
CA ALA A 471 -11.83 -26.03 21.97
C ALA A 471 -12.92 -25.43 21.07
N GLU A 472 -13.12 -24.11 21.13
CA GLU A 472 -14.01 -23.36 20.25
C GLU A 472 -13.57 -23.48 18.78
N LEU A 473 -12.28 -23.31 18.51
CA LEU A 473 -11.71 -23.51 17.17
C LEU A 473 -11.89 -24.95 16.68
N GLY A 474 -11.65 -25.94 17.55
CA GLY A 474 -11.91 -27.35 17.24
C GLY A 474 -13.37 -27.61 16.87
N ALA A 475 -14.32 -27.06 17.64
CA ALA A 475 -15.74 -27.19 17.37
C ALA A 475 -16.16 -26.54 16.03
N LEU A 476 -15.58 -25.38 15.69
CA LEU A 476 -15.81 -24.73 14.39
C LEU A 476 -15.28 -25.56 13.22
N ARG A 477 -14.07 -26.10 13.33
CA ARG A 477 -13.49 -27.00 12.32
C ARG A 477 -14.35 -28.24 12.12
N LYS A 478 -14.78 -28.89 13.21
CA LYS A 478 -15.66 -30.06 13.16
C LYS A 478 -16.95 -29.75 12.39
N ARG A 479 -17.64 -28.66 12.72
CA ARG A 479 -18.87 -28.23 12.04
C ARG A 479 -18.65 -28.01 10.54
N LEU A 480 -17.53 -27.40 10.16
CA LEU A 480 -17.16 -27.21 8.75
C LEU A 480 -16.90 -28.54 8.04
N PHE A 481 -16.18 -29.46 8.67
CA PHE A 481 -15.93 -30.79 8.10
C PHE A 481 -17.23 -31.60 7.94
N GLU A 482 -18.12 -31.57 8.94
CA GLU A 482 -19.44 -32.21 8.86
C GLU A 482 -20.27 -31.65 7.70
N ALA A 483 -20.27 -30.32 7.51
CA ALA A 483 -20.96 -29.68 6.40
C ALA A 483 -20.37 -30.09 5.03
N ILE A 484 -19.04 -30.12 4.91
CA ILE A 484 -18.36 -30.59 3.69
C ILE A 484 -18.71 -32.05 3.41
N LEU A 485 -18.68 -32.92 4.41
CA LEU A 485 -19.01 -34.34 4.27
C LEU A 485 -20.47 -34.59 3.91
N ALA A 486 -21.39 -33.77 4.42
CA ALA A 486 -22.80 -33.83 4.06
C ALA A 486 -23.02 -33.45 2.59
N GLU A 487 -22.36 -32.38 2.12
CA GLU A 487 -22.44 -31.95 0.73
C GLU A 487 -21.80 -32.96 -0.23
N GLU A 488 -20.58 -33.40 0.08
CA GLU A 488 -19.76 -34.22 -0.82
C GLU A 488 -20.11 -35.70 -0.77
N GLY A 489 -20.59 -36.21 0.37
CA GLY A 489 -20.99 -37.62 0.50
C GLY A 489 -22.09 -38.03 -0.47
N ALA A 490 -22.93 -37.08 -0.93
CA ALA A 490 -23.93 -37.34 -1.94
C ALA A 490 -23.34 -37.44 -3.37
N ARG A 491 -22.18 -36.81 -3.63
CA ARG A 491 -21.61 -36.60 -4.96
C ARG A 491 -20.42 -37.51 -5.26
N LEU A 492 -19.54 -37.73 -4.29
CA LEU A 492 -18.32 -38.53 -4.44
C LEU A 492 -18.67 -40.03 -4.33
N LYS A 493 -18.59 -40.76 -5.44
CA LYS A 493 -18.99 -42.18 -5.55
C LYS A 493 -17.81 -43.13 -5.69
N ALA A 494 -16.64 -42.63 -6.06
CA ALA A 494 -15.45 -43.41 -6.31
C ALA A 494 -14.56 -43.59 -5.06
N VAL A 495 -14.88 -42.94 -3.94
CA VAL A 495 -14.09 -42.95 -2.70
C VAL A 495 -14.91 -43.26 -1.41
N PRO A 496 -15.78 -44.29 -1.40
CA PRO A 496 -16.65 -44.57 -0.24
C PRO A 496 -15.88 -44.89 1.05
N ASP A 497 -14.78 -45.64 0.95
CA ASP A 497 -13.97 -46.02 2.11
C ASP A 497 -13.29 -44.81 2.74
N LEU A 498 -12.84 -43.84 1.93
CA LEU A 498 -12.27 -42.60 2.42
C LEU A 498 -13.30 -41.78 3.18
N LEU A 499 -14.50 -41.60 2.59
CA LEU A 499 -15.60 -40.88 3.25
C LEU A 499 -15.92 -41.48 4.62
N GLU A 500 -15.94 -42.82 4.73
CA GLU A 500 -16.23 -43.48 5.99
C GLU A 500 -15.11 -43.34 7.03
N ARG A 501 -13.84 -43.36 6.61
CA ARG A 501 -12.72 -43.08 7.52
C ARG A 501 -12.75 -41.63 8.01
N VAL A 502 -12.98 -40.68 7.11
CA VAL A 502 -13.01 -39.24 7.45
C VAL A 502 -14.20 -38.94 8.36
N ARG A 503 -15.40 -39.49 8.10
CA ARG A 503 -16.56 -39.33 8.99
C ARG A 503 -16.28 -39.79 10.42
N ARG A 504 -15.63 -40.95 10.57
CA ARG A 504 -15.26 -41.47 11.89
C ARG A 504 -14.26 -40.56 12.60
N ALA A 505 -13.26 -40.04 11.88
CA ALA A 505 -12.30 -39.11 12.45
C ALA A 505 -12.93 -37.77 12.84
N VAL A 506 -13.79 -37.19 11.99
CA VAL A 506 -14.51 -35.95 12.28
C VAL A 506 -15.45 -36.11 13.48
N ALA A 507 -16.09 -37.27 13.63
CA ALA A 507 -16.93 -37.55 14.80
C ALA A 507 -16.14 -37.58 16.12
N ALA A 508 -14.84 -37.92 16.05
CA ALA A 508 -13.94 -38.04 17.19
C ALA A 508 -13.21 -36.73 17.57
N LEU A 509 -13.30 -35.68 16.73
CA LEU A 509 -12.94 -34.30 17.09
C LEU A 509 -13.94 -33.75 18.11
#